data_AF-A0A847SNR3-F1
#
_entry.id   AF-A0A847SNR3-F1
#
_cell.length_a   1.000
_cell.length_b   1.000
_cell.length_c   1.000
_cell.angle_alpha   90.00
_cell.angle_beta   90.00
_cell.angle_gamma   90.00
#
_symmetry.space_group_name_H-M   'P 1'
#
loop_
_entity.id
_entity.type
_entity.pdbx_description
1 polymer ?
#
loop_
_entity_poly.entity_id
_entity_poly.type
_entity_poly.pdbx_seq_one_letter_code
_entity_poly.pdbx_strand_id
1 'polypeptide(L)'
;MKVLKLHPLMTISLLQMQIQRLLFCNVAVYVRNSLANTFDTLKEAGFEEEILVEFPIDETLSLREFEEEVEERFNFSLELCNKDNKPFMNKSQHLFQLACNTEKREERNYQLDISLDMLMNNNRQSPQQNMW
;
A
#
# COMPACT_ATOMS: atom_id res chain seq x y z
N MET A 1 -5.24 14.99 -6.86
CA MET A 1 -5.50 14.96 -5.40
C MET A 1 -5.62 13.51 -4.98
N LYS A 2 -4.74 13.06 -4.08
CA LYS A 2 -4.71 11.68 -3.59
C LYS A 2 -5.65 11.55 -2.40
N VAL A 3 -6.41 10.45 -2.34
CA VAL A 3 -7.37 10.20 -1.26
C VAL A 3 -7.13 8.81 -0.72
N LEU A 4 -6.80 8.73 0.56
CA LEU A 4 -6.65 7.49 1.30
C LEU A 4 -8.03 7.07 1.84
N LYS A 5 -8.51 5.91 1.42
CA LYS A 5 -9.76 5.34 1.88
C LYS A 5 -9.50 4.34 2.99
N LEU A 6 -10.11 4.55 4.15
CA LEU A 6 -9.93 3.70 5.34
C LEU A 6 -11.28 3.11 5.72
N HIS A 7 -11.33 1.79 5.87
CA HIS A 7 -12.53 1.07 6.30
C HIS A 7 -12.15 0.14 7.44
N PRO A 8 -12.96 -0.02 8.51
CA PRO A 8 -12.58 -0.84 9.66
C PRO A 8 -12.25 -2.30 9.30
N LEU A 9 -12.93 -2.87 8.29
CA LEU A 9 -12.67 -4.23 7.80
C LEU A 9 -11.53 -4.32 6.76
N MET A 10 -10.88 -3.21 6.41
CA MET A 10 -9.73 -3.23 5.51
C MET A 10 -8.56 -3.94 6.20
N THR A 11 -7.90 -4.85 5.50
CA THR A 11 -6.70 -5.50 6.03
C THR A 11 -5.48 -4.59 5.94
N ILE A 12 -4.47 -4.83 6.78
CA ILE A 12 -3.18 -4.13 6.71
C ILE A 12 -2.54 -4.25 5.32
N SER A 13 -2.63 -5.42 4.69
CA SER A 13 -2.17 -5.63 3.30
C SER A 13 -2.85 -4.69 2.30
N LEU A 14 -4.17 -4.47 2.42
CA LEU A 14 -4.89 -3.55 1.55
C LEU A 14 -4.50 -2.09 1.79
N LEU A 15 -4.30 -1.69 3.05
CA LEU A 15 -3.76 -0.37 3.37
C LEU A 15 -2.37 -0.19 2.75
N GLN A 16 -1.48 -1.17 2.90
CA GLN A 16 -0.13 -1.16 2.33
C GLN A 16 -0.16 -0.99 0.81
N MET A 17 -0.99 -1.76 0.10
CA MET A 17 -1.17 -1.64 -1.35
C MET A 17 -1.69 -0.26 -1.76
N GLN A 18 -2.60 0.32 -0.97
CA GLN A 18 -3.16 1.63 -1.25
C GLN A 18 -2.12 2.74 -1.07
N ILE A 19 -1.35 2.72 0.03
CA ILE A 19 -0.24 3.65 0.26
C ILE A 19 0.82 3.51 -0.83
N GLN A 20 1.17 2.28 -1.22
CA GLN A 20 2.12 2.05 -2.30
C GLN A 20 1.69 2.69 -3.63
N ARG A 21 0.39 2.60 -3.97
CA ARG A 21 -0.16 3.20 -5.18
C ARG A 21 -0.27 4.72 -5.11
N LEU A 22 -0.62 5.25 -3.94
CA LEU A 22 -0.79 6.69 -3.75
C LEU A 22 0.56 7.40 -3.61
N LEU A 23 1.49 6.86 -2.81
CA LEU A 23 2.71 7.54 -2.36
C LEU A 23 4.01 6.96 -2.94
N PHE A 24 3.93 5.88 -3.72
CA PHE A 24 5.10 5.22 -4.33
C PHE A 24 6.13 4.70 -3.31
N CYS A 25 5.69 4.42 -2.08
CA CYS A 25 6.52 3.92 -1.00
C CYS A 25 5.80 2.79 -0.24
N ASN A 26 6.55 2.03 0.56
CA ASN A 26 5.97 0.98 1.39
C ASN A 26 5.58 1.58 2.76
N VAL A 27 4.84 0.82 3.56
CA VAL A 27 4.45 1.24 4.90
C VAL A 27 4.44 0.05 5.87
N ALA A 28 4.98 0.27 7.07
CA ALA A 28 4.84 -0.60 8.22
C ALA A 28 3.69 -0.08 9.10
N VAL A 29 2.86 -0.98 9.62
CA VAL A 29 1.78 -0.62 10.55
C VAL A 29 2.05 -1.32 11.86
N TYR A 30 1.82 -0.63 12.98
CA TYR A 30 2.10 -1.14 14.30
C TYR A 30 0.82 -1.23 15.13
N VAL A 31 0.66 -2.36 15.81
CA VAL A 31 -0.39 -2.61 16.79
C VAL A 31 0.27 -2.88 18.12
N ARG A 32 -0.03 -2.06 19.14
CA ARG A 32 0.52 -2.22 20.50
C ARG A 32 2.05 -2.38 20.51
N ASN A 33 2.76 -1.52 19.78
CA ASN A 33 4.23 -1.52 19.64
C ASN A 33 4.84 -2.75 18.93
N SER A 34 4.02 -3.54 18.23
CA SER A 34 4.47 -4.67 17.42
C SER A 34 4.03 -4.52 15.97
N LEU A 35 4.78 -5.07 15.03
CA LEU A 35 4.42 -5.02 13.62
C LEU A 35 3.10 -5.79 13.40
N ALA A 36 2.13 -5.15 12.76
CA ALA A 36 0.84 -5.73 12.46
C ALA A 36 0.97 -6.91 11.49
N ASN A 37 0.11 -7.92 11.63
CA ASN A 37 0.00 -8.97 10.63
C ASN A 37 -0.70 -8.40 9.39
N THR A 38 -0.30 -8.84 8.20
CA THR A 38 -0.89 -8.39 6.93
C THR A 38 -2.36 -8.77 6.78
N PHE A 39 -2.82 -9.77 7.51
CA PHE A 39 -4.23 -10.21 7.56
C PHE A 39 -5.06 -9.50 8.64
N ASP A 40 -4.42 -8.81 9.59
CA ASP A 40 -5.14 -8.04 10.60
C ASP A 40 -5.93 -6.93 9.91
N THR A 41 -7.05 -6.57 10.51
CA THR A 41 -7.91 -5.46 10.07
C THR A 41 -7.47 -4.14 10.70
N LEU A 42 -7.84 -3.01 10.08
CA LEU A 42 -7.61 -1.69 10.68
C LEU A 42 -8.29 -1.57 12.04
N LYS A 43 -9.48 -2.18 12.19
CA LYS A 43 -10.17 -2.23 13.48
C LYS A 43 -9.34 -2.90 14.58
N GLU A 44 -8.67 -4.01 14.25
CA GLU A 44 -7.76 -4.69 15.19
C GLU A 44 -6.50 -3.86 15.47
N ALA A 45 -6.11 -2.99 14.53
CA ALA A 45 -4.99 -2.08 14.68
C ALA A 45 -5.27 -0.82 15.51
N GLY A 46 -6.53 -0.56 15.88
CA GLY A 46 -6.93 0.60 16.67
C GLY A 46 -7.79 1.63 15.92
N PHE A 47 -8.14 1.36 14.66
CA PHE A 47 -9.04 2.22 13.90
C PHE A 47 -10.46 2.17 14.47
N GLU A 48 -10.89 3.28 15.07
CA GLU A 48 -12.15 3.34 15.83
C GLU A 48 -13.38 3.68 14.98
N GLU A 49 -13.19 4.14 13.75
CA GLU A 49 -14.29 4.54 12.87
C GLU A 49 -15.14 3.35 12.44
N GLU A 50 -16.47 3.52 12.46
CA GLU A 50 -17.42 2.45 12.12
C GLU A 50 -17.72 2.33 10.63
N ILE A 51 -17.35 3.36 9.84
CA ILE A 51 -17.68 3.48 8.42
C ILE A 51 -16.44 3.77 7.57
N LEU A 52 -16.61 3.74 6.25
CA LEU A 52 -15.58 4.20 5.31
C LEU A 52 -15.29 5.68 5.52
N VAL A 53 -14.02 6.01 5.71
CA VAL A 53 -13.50 7.39 5.75
C VAL A 53 -12.66 7.65 4.51
N GLU A 54 -12.87 8.82 3.90
CA GLU A 54 -12.03 9.35 2.84
C GLU A 54 -11.13 10.45 3.41
N PHE A 55 -9.84 10.18 3.44
CA PHE A 55 -8.81 11.07 3.98
C PHE A 55 -8.01 11.69 2.83
N PRO A 56 -8.22 12.98 2.50
CA PRO A 56 -7.44 13.64 1.46
C PRO A 56 -5.99 13.82 1.92
N ILE A 57 -5.04 13.36 1.10
CA ILE A 57 -3.61 13.49 1.42
C ILE A 57 -3.12 14.86 0.96
N ASP A 58 -2.57 15.64 1.89
CA ASP A 58 -1.77 16.82 1.58
C ASP A 58 -0.33 16.40 1.24
N GLU A 59 0.01 16.46 -0.04
CA GLU A 59 1.33 16.04 -0.52
C GLU A 59 2.44 17.03 -0.11
N THR A 60 2.11 18.21 0.42
CA THR A 60 3.07 19.20 0.91
C THR A 60 3.60 18.87 2.30
N LEU A 61 3.00 17.90 3.01
CA LEU A 61 3.50 17.42 4.29
C LEU A 61 4.84 16.70 4.14
N SER A 62 5.69 16.83 5.15
CA SER A 62 6.83 15.94 5.34
C SER A 62 6.36 14.53 5.70
N LEU A 63 7.23 13.53 5.53
CA LEU A 63 6.94 12.15 5.89
C LEU A 63 6.53 12.04 7.36
N ARG A 64 7.22 12.79 8.23
CA ARG A 64 6.92 12.83 9.66
C ARG A 64 5.53 13.38 9.94
N GLU A 65 5.21 14.54 9.37
CA GLU A 65 3.92 15.20 9.61
C GLU A 65 2.76 14.33 9.13
N PHE A 66 2.91 13.65 8.00
CA PHE A 66 1.91 12.69 7.52
C PHE A 66 1.72 11.49 8.46
N GLU A 67 2.82 10.91 8.95
CA GLU A 67 2.77 9.79 9.91
C GLU A 67 2.06 10.23 11.20
N GLU A 68 2.43 11.39 11.75
CA GLU A 68 1.84 11.97 12.96
C GLU A 68 0.35 12.31 12.76
N GLU A 69 -0.04 12.91 11.64
CA GLU A 69 -1.44 13.26 11.35
C GLU A 69 -2.33 12.01 11.25
N VAL A 70 -1.85 10.96 10.57
CA VAL A 70 -2.60 9.70 10.46
C VAL A 70 -2.75 9.03 11.83
N GLU A 71 -1.69 9.02 12.63
CA GLU A 71 -1.73 8.44 13.98
C GLU A 71 -2.68 9.20 14.90
N GLU A 72 -2.59 10.54 14.94
CA GLU A 72 -3.44 11.40 15.77
C GLU A 72 -4.92 11.26 15.37
N ARG A 73 -5.21 11.15 14.08
CA ARG A 73 -6.58 11.13 13.57
C ARG A 73 -7.25 9.78 13.67
N PHE A 74 -6.48 8.69 13.55
CA PHE A 74 -7.04 7.35 13.34
C PHE A 74 -6.62 6.31 14.39
N ASN A 75 -5.83 6.71 15.40
CA ASN A 75 -5.45 5.88 16.55
C ASN A 75 -4.69 4.60 16.21
N PHE A 76 -4.03 4.56 15.05
CA PHE A 76 -3.08 3.50 14.71
C PHE A 76 -1.78 4.11 14.18
N SER A 77 -0.64 3.52 14.58
CA SER A 77 0.67 4.03 14.18
C SER A 77 1.12 3.38 12.87
N LEU A 78 1.68 4.18 11.97
CA LEU A 78 2.31 3.71 10.74
C LEU A 78 3.66 4.38 10.52
N GLU A 79 4.51 3.72 9.73
CA GLU A 79 5.81 4.24 9.34
C GLU A 79 6.04 4.05 7.83
N LEU A 80 6.32 5.13 7.13
CA LEU A 80 6.66 5.12 5.71
C LEU A 80 8.06 4.52 5.51
N CYS A 81 8.13 3.61 4.55
CA CYS A 81 9.30 2.82 4.22
C CYS A 81 9.69 2.99 2.75
N ASN A 82 10.98 2.88 2.48
CA ASN A 82 11.50 2.82 1.12
C ASN A 82 11.13 1.47 0.43
N LYS A 83 11.51 1.33 -0.84
CA LYS A 83 11.25 0.13 -1.64
C LYS A 83 11.88 -1.16 -1.06
N ASP A 84 12.88 -1.03 -0.20
CA ASP A 84 13.54 -2.15 0.49
C ASP A 84 12.87 -2.49 1.84
N ASN A 85 11.67 -1.96 2.11
CA ASN A 85 10.94 -2.07 3.38
C ASN A 85 11.70 -1.52 4.60
N LYS A 86 12.62 -0.58 4.39
CA LYS A 86 13.32 0.12 5.48
C LYS A 86 12.68 1.49 5.73
N PRO A 87 12.47 1.89 6.99
CA PRO A 87 11.99 3.22 7.32
C PRO A 87 12.81 4.34 6.66
N PHE A 88 12.15 5.40 6.21
CA PHE A 88 12.87 6.57 5.69
C PHE A 88 13.66 7.25 6.81
N MET A 89 14.98 7.33 6.66
CA MET A 89 15.85 8.02 7.62
C MET A 89 15.64 9.54 7.60
N ASN A 90 15.39 10.11 6.42
CA ASN A 90 15.10 11.52 6.28
C ASN A 90 13.58 11.76 6.32
N LYS A 91 13.05 11.94 7.54
CA LYS A 91 11.63 12.17 7.78
C LYS A 91 11.15 13.59 7.39
N SER A 92 12.07 14.51 7.11
CA SER A 92 11.77 15.87 6.64
C SER A 92 11.56 15.96 5.12
N GLN A 93 11.71 14.84 4.39
CA GLN A 93 11.38 14.78 2.98
C GLN A 93 9.87 14.99 2.79
N HIS A 94 9.45 15.71 1.75
CA HIS A 94 8.02 15.90 1.47
C HIS A 94 7.44 14.77 0.63
N LEU A 95 6.15 14.47 0.83
CA LEU A 95 5.45 13.38 0.12
C LEU A 95 5.51 13.54 -1.40
N PHE A 96 5.32 14.77 -1.92
CA PHE A 96 5.38 15.03 -3.37
C PHE A 96 6.73 14.66 -4.00
N GLN A 97 7.81 14.62 -3.21
CA GLN A 97 9.15 14.29 -3.70
C GLN A 97 9.36 12.79 -3.91
N LEU A 98 8.49 11.93 -3.33
CA LEU A 98 8.60 10.48 -3.46
C LEU A 98 8.32 10.02 -4.90
N ALA A 99 7.35 10.62 -5.57
CA ALA A 99 7.00 10.32 -6.96
C ALA A 99 8.09 10.75 -7.96
N CYS A 100 8.86 11.80 -7.68
CA CYS A 100 9.91 12.26 -8.59
C CYS A 100 11.15 11.34 -8.59
N ASN A 101 11.32 10.50 -7.57
CA ASN A 101 12.47 9.61 -7.44
C ASN A 101 12.29 8.27 -8.18
N THR A 102 11.08 7.94 -8.63
CA THR A 102 10.78 6.67 -9.32
C THR A 102 11.15 6.73 -10.80
N GLU A 103 10.88 7.84 -11.48
CA GLU A 103 11.10 7.98 -12.93
C GLU A 103 12.57 7.82 -13.34
N LYS A 104 13.53 8.28 -12.52
CA LYS A 104 14.97 8.12 -12.82
C LYS A 104 15.46 6.67 -12.77
N ARG A 105 14.66 5.73 -12.24
CA ARG A 105 15.07 4.32 -12.05
C ARG A 105 14.19 3.32 -12.81
N GLU A 106 13.01 3.74 -13.29
CA GLU A 106 11.96 2.85 -13.82
C GLU A 106 11.98 2.58 -15.34
N GLU A 107 12.88 3.18 -16.12
CA GLU A 107 13.10 2.78 -17.53
C GLU A 107 13.49 1.29 -17.70
N ARG A 108 13.84 0.58 -16.62
CA ARG A 108 14.20 -0.86 -16.65
C ARG A 108 13.12 -1.84 -16.17
N ASN A 109 11.97 -1.39 -15.65
CA ASN A 109 11.02 -2.29 -14.97
C ASN A 109 9.62 -2.38 -15.61
N TYR A 110 9.42 -1.85 -16.82
CA TYR A 110 8.17 -1.96 -17.61
C TYR A 110 7.90 -3.38 -18.18
N GLN A 111 8.21 -4.45 -17.43
CA GLN A 111 8.04 -5.83 -17.93
C GLN A 111 7.22 -6.75 -17.02
N LEU A 112 6.44 -6.18 -16.10
CA LEU A 112 5.49 -6.94 -15.27
C LEU A 112 4.08 -6.35 -15.32
N ASP A 113 3.60 -6.04 -16.53
CA ASP A 113 2.17 -5.97 -16.82
C ASP A 113 1.70 -7.38 -17.20
N ILE A 114 1.51 -8.23 -16.18
CA ILE A 114 0.83 -9.52 -16.38
C ILE A 114 -0.64 -9.21 -16.64
N SER A 115 -0.97 -9.07 -17.93
CA SER A 115 -2.33 -8.93 -18.41
C SER A 115 -3.13 -10.18 -18.04
N LEU A 116 -4.27 -9.96 -17.37
CA LEU A 116 -5.22 -11.01 -16.93
C LEU A 116 -5.63 -11.96 -18.08
N ASP A 117 -5.49 -11.52 -19.32
CA ASP A 117 -5.75 -12.28 -20.55
C ASP A 117 -4.88 -13.55 -20.68
N MET A 118 -3.70 -13.60 -20.07
CA MET A 118 -2.80 -14.77 -20.19
C MET A 118 -3.24 -15.95 -19.30
N LEU A 119 -4.03 -15.69 -18.24
CA LEU A 119 -4.56 -16.74 -17.35
C LEU A 119 -5.80 -17.44 -17.93
N MET A 120 -6.48 -16.82 -18.90
CA MET A 120 -7.71 -17.38 -19.48
C MET A 120 -7.46 -18.31 -20.69
N ASN A 121 -6.25 -18.33 -21.25
CA ASN A 121 -5.94 -19.15 -22.43
C ASN A 121 -5.53 -20.61 -22.12
N ASN A 122 -5.41 -20.98 -20.83
CA ASN A 122 -4.94 -22.31 -20.44
C ASN A 122 -6.05 -23.36 -20.25
N ASN A 123 -7.30 -23.07 -20.65
CA ASN A 123 -8.45 -23.94 -20.41
C ASN A 123 -9.04 -24.59 -21.69
N ARG A 124 -8.21 -24.81 -22.72
CA ARG A 124 -8.57 -25.61 -23.90
C ARG A 124 -7.58 -26.76 -24.11
N GLN A 125 -7.59 -27.74 -23.21
CA GLN A 125 -7.17 -29.10 -23.52
C GLN A 125 -8.32 -30.04 -23.22
N SER A 126 -9.14 -30.29 -24.24
CA SER A 126 -10.08 -31.41 -24.25
C SER A 126 -9.30 -32.72 -24.48
N PRO A 127 -9.55 -33.79 -23.72
CA PRO A 127 -8.92 -35.08 -23.95
C PRO A 127 -9.61 -35.78 -25.12
N GLN A 128 -8.89 -36.07 -26.20
CA GLN A 128 -9.33 -37.08 -27.17
C GLN A 128 -8.37 -38.26 -27.12
N GLN A 129 -8.86 -39.30 -26.45
CA GLN A 129 -8.54 -40.69 -26.76
C GLN A 129 -8.63 -40.92 -28.27
N ASN A 130 -7.67 -41.66 -28.83
CA ASN A 130 -8.03 -42.79 -29.68
C ASN A 130 -6.86 -43.76 -29.84
N MET A 131 -7.22 -45.03 -29.62
CA MET A 131 -6.46 -46.25 -29.92
C MET A 131 -6.02 -46.31 -31.38
N TRP A 132 -4.83 -46.84 -31.64
CA TRP A 132 -4.54 -47.95 -32.58
C TRP A 132 -3.24 -48.63 -32.14
#